data_AF-A0A925JB74-F1
#
_entry.id   AF-A0A925JB74-F1
#
_cell.length_a   1.000
_cell.length_b   1.000
_cell.length_c   1.000
_cell.angle_alpha   90.00
_cell.angle_beta   90.00
_cell.angle_gamma   90.00
#
_symmetry.space_group_name_H-M   'P 1'
#
loop_
_entity.id
_entity.type
_entity.pdbx_description
1 polymer ?
#
loop_
_entity_poly.entity_id
_entity_poly.type
_entity_poly.pdbx_seq_one_letter_code
_entity_poly.pdbx_strand_id
1 'polypeptide(L)'
;MSDTIFVGKAVRVEKQQKSSFKTETTVFEVTEVFSGDEATGSIWVRNKSGFSCDVEFTIGETYLVFASGSKQDGYGTGFCSGNRPVQYSATEISELRKLLGSKGDGQLLGTVYEEFAKRSIDEERAPIKDVRIEITEASSGRKYTAKTNDNGRFQIAVPPGTYKVAPVVPPKAVMASTFEAEPVQLRSGGCAESYFVLSNRSVVAGRLLDSEGDPVSNASVELVPADAIRSYLGGMSSDSNANGEFSIDEIPAGKYTLSVNYNSNPQPDRPFPTTFYPSGNDRSVASILEIKAGSRITGLTWQLPKPLEQQLIKGKVVWDDGSPVVGAELKTFDMAFPGFYAGCYLLEKRKKAETTDSPVRTTSFNLSGPVCDLKSDSTGLFQMTMYAGRTYSVEASLTRIVAGQKIEHKVKSEPFTLSNQPQTVNLVIKKK
;
A
#
# COMPACT_ATOMS: atom_id res chain seq x y z
N MET A 1 12.49 -16.28 5.33
CA MET A 1 13.74 -16.86 5.86
C MET A 1 13.37 -17.61 7.13
N SER A 2 13.95 -18.79 7.36
CA SER A 2 13.69 -19.58 8.56
C SER A 2 14.38 -18.94 9.77
N ASP A 3 13.63 -18.63 10.83
CA ASP A 3 14.16 -18.09 12.09
C ASP A 3 14.46 -19.21 13.11
N THR A 4 13.98 -20.43 12.84
CA THR A 4 14.07 -21.58 13.73
C THR A 4 14.71 -22.76 13.00
N ILE A 5 15.78 -23.33 13.58
CA ILE A 5 16.52 -24.46 13.01
C ILE A 5 16.78 -25.47 14.12
N PHE A 6 16.41 -26.73 13.93
CA PHE A 6 16.56 -27.76 14.95
C PHE A 6 16.73 -29.15 14.35
N VAL A 7 17.21 -30.10 15.15
CA VAL A 7 17.16 -31.53 14.88
C VAL A 7 16.12 -32.16 15.78
N GLY A 8 15.15 -32.85 15.17
CA GLY A 8 14.06 -33.48 15.91
C GLY A 8 13.59 -34.77 15.27
N LYS A 9 13.07 -35.67 16.11
CA LYS A 9 12.46 -36.93 15.69
C LYS A 9 10.97 -36.71 15.43
N ALA A 10 10.50 -37.04 14.23
CA ALA A 10 9.07 -36.99 13.93
C ALA A 10 8.35 -38.10 14.72
N VAL A 11 7.46 -37.71 15.63
CA VAL A 11 6.71 -38.66 16.50
C VAL A 11 5.24 -38.77 16.12
N ARG A 12 4.71 -37.79 15.39
CA ARG A 12 3.33 -37.81 14.89
C ARG A 12 3.24 -37.04 13.59
N VAL A 13 2.52 -37.59 12.60
CA VAL A 13 2.27 -36.92 11.31
C VAL A 13 0.77 -36.98 11.03
N GLU A 14 0.14 -35.82 10.88
CA GLU A 14 -1.26 -35.66 10.53
C GLU A 14 -1.37 -35.10 9.12
N LYS A 15 -1.79 -35.93 8.16
CA LYS A 15 -1.95 -35.51 6.76
C LYS A 15 -3.36 -34.96 6.54
N GLN A 16 -3.46 -33.78 5.94
CA GLN A 16 -4.72 -33.19 5.48
C GLN A 16 -4.65 -32.92 3.98
N GLN A 17 -5.53 -33.55 3.21
CA GLN A 17 -5.64 -33.30 1.77
C GLN A 17 -6.80 -32.34 1.50
N LYS A 18 -6.48 -31.04 1.41
CA LYS A 18 -7.40 -30.02 0.91
C LYS A 18 -6.68 -29.26 -0.21
N SER A 19 -7.10 -29.50 -1.45
CA SER A 19 -6.55 -28.96 -2.72
C SER A 19 -5.35 -29.71 -3.32
N SER A 20 -4.81 -29.18 -4.44
CA SER A 20 -3.69 -29.70 -5.23
C SER A 20 -2.35 -29.77 -4.49
N PHE A 21 -2.27 -29.26 -3.25
CA PHE A 21 -1.08 -29.28 -2.39
C PHE A 21 -1.32 -30.19 -1.17
N LYS A 22 -0.31 -30.98 -0.80
CA LYS A 22 -0.36 -31.78 0.43
C LYS A 22 -0.01 -30.89 1.61
N THR A 23 -0.93 -30.73 2.55
CA THR A 23 -0.66 -30.10 3.84
C THR A 23 -0.53 -31.17 4.91
N GLU A 24 0.54 -31.14 5.69
CA GLU A 24 0.71 -32.04 6.83
C GLU A 24 1.16 -31.26 8.07
N THR A 25 0.72 -31.71 9.25
CA THR A 25 1.22 -31.22 10.52
C THR A 25 2.04 -32.32 11.16
N THR A 26 3.33 -32.07 11.40
CA THR A 26 4.24 -33.03 12.03
C THR A 26 4.60 -32.55 13.43
N VAL A 27 4.49 -33.43 14.42
CA VAL A 27 5.02 -33.20 15.77
C VAL A 27 6.42 -33.79 15.84
N PHE A 28 7.38 -32.95 16.24
CA PHE A 28 8.76 -33.33 16.48
C PHE A 28 9.07 -33.33 17.96
N GLU A 29 9.75 -34.37 18.42
CA GLU A 29 10.53 -34.31 19.66
C GLU A 29 11.88 -33.70 19.34
N VAL A 30 12.10 -32.46 19.79
CA VAL A 30 13.34 -31.74 19.49
C VAL A 30 14.47 -32.24 20.38
N THR A 31 15.57 -32.63 19.72
CA THR A 31 16.77 -33.17 20.37
C THR A 31 17.94 -32.20 20.41
N GLU A 32 18.00 -31.26 19.47
CA GLU A 32 19.04 -30.23 19.39
C GLU A 32 18.48 -29.00 18.70
N VAL A 33 18.78 -27.80 19.21
CA VAL A 33 18.32 -26.53 18.64
C VAL A 33 19.52 -25.72 18.17
N PHE A 34 19.48 -25.28 16.91
CA PHE A 34 20.50 -24.41 16.30
C PHE A 34 20.07 -22.95 16.28
N SER A 35 18.77 -22.68 16.10
CA SER A 35 18.17 -21.34 16.13
C SER A 35 16.73 -21.42 16.65
N GLY A 36 16.27 -20.40 17.39
CA GLY A 36 14.93 -20.35 17.98
C GLY A 36 14.84 -21.04 19.34
N ASP A 37 15.16 -20.32 20.44
CA ASP A 37 15.31 -20.90 21.79
C ASP A 37 14.04 -21.57 22.36
N GLU A 38 12.87 -21.22 21.83
CA GLU A 38 11.60 -21.80 22.25
C GLU A 38 11.26 -23.14 21.57
N ALA A 39 12.05 -23.55 20.57
CA ALA A 39 11.85 -24.80 19.84
C ALA A 39 12.37 -26.02 20.62
N THR A 40 12.00 -26.16 21.89
CA THR A 40 12.42 -27.27 22.77
C THR A 40 11.25 -28.16 23.17
N GLY A 41 11.53 -29.46 23.38
CA GLY A 41 10.52 -30.48 23.69
C GLY A 41 9.68 -30.87 22.47
N SER A 42 8.41 -31.20 22.69
CA SER A 42 7.47 -31.56 21.62
C SER A 42 6.90 -30.30 20.95
N ILE A 43 7.19 -30.10 19.65
CA ILE A 43 6.65 -28.97 18.87
C ILE A 43 5.93 -29.47 17.64
N TRP A 44 4.92 -28.73 17.18
CA TRP A 44 4.22 -29.03 15.93
C TRP A 44 4.66 -28.07 14.82
N VAL A 45 4.85 -28.61 13.62
CA VAL A 45 5.29 -27.89 12.42
C VAL A 45 4.30 -28.17 11.30
N ARG A 46 3.70 -27.12 10.75
CA ARG A 46 2.88 -27.18 9.54
C ARG A 46 3.79 -27.21 8.31
N ASN A 47 3.67 -28.25 7.48
CA ASN A 47 4.41 -28.42 6.23
C ASN A 47 3.45 -28.33 5.04
N LYS A 48 3.93 -27.73 3.95
CA LYS A 48 3.30 -27.78 2.63
C LYS A 48 4.28 -28.50 1.70
N SER A 49 3.84 -29.59 1.08
CA SER A 49 4.63 -30.37 0.14
C SER A 49 3.90 -30.60 -1.20
N GLY A 50 4.66 -30.79 -2.26
CA GLY A 50 4.12 -30.97 -3.61
C GLY A 50 5.15 -30.85 -4.75
N PHE A 51 6.39 -30.48 -4.44
CA PHE A 51 7.51 -30.35 -5.37
C PHE A 51 8.58 -31.42 -5.10
N SER A 52 9.43 -31.71 -6.08
CA SER A 52 10.44 -32.77 -6.01
C SER A 52 11.55 -32.54 -4.97
N CYS A 53 11.75 -31.29 -4.53
CA CYS A 53 12.71 -30.90 -3.49
C CYS A 53 12.15 -31.06 -2.07
N ASP A 54 10.86 -31.35 -1.92
CA ASP A 54 10.20 -31.38 -0.63
C ASP A 54 10.46 -32.69 0.09
N VAL A 55 10.51 -32.61 1.42
CA VAL A 55 10.62 -33.78 2.28
C VAL A 55 9.27 -34.09 2.88
N GLU A 56 8.80 -35.34 2.68
CA GLU A 56 7.70 -35.91 3.45
C GLU A 56 8.27 -36.46 4.76
N PHE A 57 7.72 -36.01 5.89
CA PHE A 57 8.18 -36.46 7.20
C PHE A 57 7.63 -37.85 7.53
N THR A 58 8.50 -38.73 8.02
CA THR A 58 8.17 -40.12 8.38
C THR A 58 8.29 -40.29 9.89
N ILE A 59 7.25 -40.86 10.52
CA ILE A 59 7.26 -41.15 11.96
C ILE A 59 8.43 -42.08 12.28
N GLY A 60 9.21 -41.73 13.30
CA GLY A 60 10.39 -42.47 13.73
C GLY A 60 11.71 -41.93 13.18
N GLU A 61 11.67 -41.18 12.08
CA GLU A 61 12.85 -40.60 11.46
C GLU A 61 13.25 -39.27 12.10
N THR A 62 14.55 -38.96 12.04
CA THR A 62 15.11 -37.72 12.60
C THR A 62 15.55 -36.80 11.48
N TYR A 63 15.19 -35.53 11.57
CA TYR A 63 15.39 -34.53 10.53
C TYR A 63 16.13 -33.30 11.05
N LEU A 64 16.95 -32.70 10.20
CA LEU A 64 17.30 -31.29 10.30
C LEU A 64 16.15 -30.49 9.68
N VAL A 65 15.52 -29.62 10.48
CA VAL A 65 14.31 -28.89 10.11
C VAL A 65 14.58 -27.38 10.17
N PHE A 66 14.18 -26.70 9.09
CA PHE A 66 14.19 -25.25 8.95
C PHE A 66 12.74 -24.76 8.96
N ALA A 67 12.39 -23.99 9.99
CA ALA A 67 11.04 -23.52 10.23
C ALA A 67 10.99 -22.02 10.51
N SER A 68 9.79 -21.46 10.46
CA SER A 68 9.49 -20.09 10.87
C SER A 68 8.31 -20.09 11.84
N GLY A 69 8.31 -19.18 12.80
CA GLY A 69 7.21 -19.01 13.76
C GLY A 69 7.65 -19.17 15.21
N SER A 70 6.67 -19.32 16.10
CA SER A 70 6.88 -19.33 17.55
C SER A 70 6.19 -20.53 18.19
N LYS A 71 6.48 -20.80 19.47
CA LYS A 71 5.74 -21.83 20.22
C LYS A 71 4.27 -21.47 20.42
N GLN A 72 3.95 -20.17 20.41
CA GLN A 72 2.59 -19.64 20.62
C GLN A 72 1.72 -19.72 19.36
N ASP A 73 2.25 -19.30 18.20
CA ASP A 73 1.52 -19.28 16.91
C ASP A 73 1.72 -20.58 16.10
N GLY A 74 2.69 -21.37 16.57
CA GLY A 74 3.19 -22.59 15.98
C GLY A 74 4.10 -22.38 14.79
N TYR A 75 4.82 -23.45 14.45
CA TYR A 75 5.86 -23.40 13.45
C TYR A 75 5.32 -23.81 12.08
N GLY A 76 5.88 -23.21 11.04
CA GLY A 76 5.64 -23.56 9.65
C GLY A 76 6.94 -23.82 8.90
N THR A 77 6.92 -24.75 7.96
CA THR A 77 8.00 -24.96 6.98
C THR A 77 7.43 -24.99 5.57
N GLY A 78 8.22 -24.60 4.59
CA GLY A 78 7.78 -24.39 3.20
C GLY A 78 8.49 -25.28 2.17
N PHE A 79 8.11 -25.08 0.91
CA PHE A 79 8.70 -25.79 -0.21
C PHE A 79 10.21 -25.53 -0.32
N CYS A 80 10.99 -26.57 -0.62
CA CYS A 80 12.45 -26.50 -0.73
C CYS A 80 13.17 -25.79 0.45
N SER A 81 12.63 -25.86 1.69
CA SER A 81 13.21 -25.14 2.85
C SER A 81 14.55 -25.68 3.34
N GLY A 82 15.08 -26.73 2.70
CA GLY A 82 16.32 -27.40 3.13
C GLY A 82 16.12 -28.43 4.24
N ASN A 83 14.87 -28.76 4.59
CA ASN A 83 14.56 -29.88 5.49
C ASN A 83 15.12 -31.17 4.90
N ARG A 84 15.70 -32.03 5.73
CA ARG A 84 16.20 -33.35 5.29
C ARG A 84 16.49 -34.31 6.44
N PRO A 85 16.46 -35.63 6.19
CA PRO A 85 16.91 -36.62 7.15
C PRO A 85 18.32 -36.34 7.66
N VAL A 86 18.56 -36.56 8.95
CA VAL A 86 19.87 -36.35 9.59
C VAL A 86 20.98 -37.16 8.91
N GLN A 87 20.67 -38.35 8.39
CA GLN A 87 21.61 -39.19 7.64
C GLN A 87 22.23 -38.49 6.41
N TYR A 88 21.56 -37.47 5.85
CA TYR A 88 22.04 -36.67 4.71
C TYR A 88 22.44 -35.24 5.12
N SER A 89 22.57 -34.98 6.42
CA SER A 89 22.80 -33.63 6.97
C SER A 89 24.03 -33.56 7.87
N ALA A 90 24.86 -34.60 7.91
CA ALA A 90 25.94 -34.73 8.88
C ALA A 90 26.96 -33.58 8.79
N THR A 91 27.30 -33.15 7.57
CA THR A 91 28.24 -32.05 7.32
C THR A 91 27.65 -30.73 7.82
N GLU A 92 26.41 -30.44 7.47
CA GLU A 92 25.77 -29.16 7.80
C GLU A 92 25.42 -29.08 9.29
N ILE A 93 25.01 -30.19 9.90
CA ILE A 93 24.89 -30.28 11.35
C ILE A 93 26.25 -30.03 12.02
N SER A 94 27.34 -30.59 11.49
CA SER A 94 28.69 -30.32 12.01
C SER A 94 29.08 -28.85 11.88
N GLU A 95 28.76 -28.21 10.76
CA GLU A 95 29.00 -26.79 10.54
C GLU A 95 28.14 -25.91 11.46
N LEU A 96 26.84 -26.21 11.62
CA LEU A 96 25.96 -25.51 12.55
C LEU A 96 26.44 -25.65 14.01
N ARG A 97 26.92 -26.83 14.41
CA ARG A 97 27.54 -27.04 15.73
C ARG A 97 28.82 -26.23 15.90
N LYS A 98 29.67 -26.16 14.86
CA LYS A 98 30.87 -25.31 14.89
C LYS A 98 30.50 -23.83 15.03
N LEU A 99 29.48 -23.37 14.29
CA LEU A 99 28.96 -22.01 14.39
C LEU A 99 28.45 -21.71 15.81
N LEU A 100 27.64 -22.59 16.41
CA LEU A 100 27.20 -22.46 17.81
C LEU A 100 28.34 -22.54 18.83
N GLY A 101 29.35 -23.36 18.55
CA GLY A 101 30.52 -23.54 19.40
C GLY A 101 31.54 -22.40 19.30
N SER A 102 31.33 -21.46 18.37
CA SER A 102 32.15 -20.28 18.19
C SER A 102 32.07 -19.41 19.45
N LYS A 103 33.15 -19.42 20.24
CA LYS A 103 33.29 -18.54 21.39
C LYS A 103 33.83 -17.20 20.94
N GLY A 104 33.15 -16.13 21.28
CA GLY A 104 33.60 -14.77 20.99
C GLY A 104 32.45 -13.84 20.65
N ASP A 105 32.83 -12.64 20.23
CA ASP A 105 31.91 -11.62 19.77
C ASP A 105 31.06 -12.14 18.61
N GLY A 106 29.77 -11.84 18.62
CA GLY A 106 28.89 -12.05 17.48
C GLY A 106 29.06 -10.93 16.46
N GLN A 107 28.58 -11.16 15.23
CA GLN A 107 28.61 -10.20 14.14
C GLN A 107 27.24 -9.55 13.96
N LEU A 108 27.17 -8.23 14.12
CA LEU A 108 26.04 -7.42 13.66
C LEU A 108 26.36 -6.89 12.28
N LEU A 109 25.55 -7.26 11.31
CA LEU A 109 25.59 -6.76 9.95
C LEU A 109 24.30 -6.01 9.64
N GLY A 110 24.32 -5.24 8.57
CA GLY A 110 23.11 -4.66 8.06
C GLY A 110 23.35 -3.72 6.91
N THR A 111 22.25 -3.22 6.36
CA THR A 111 22.33 -2.32 5.21
C THR A 111 21.37 -1.15 5.34
N VAL A 112 21.82 0.01 4.86
CA VAL A 112 21.04 1.24 4.78
C VAL A 112 20.86 1.62 3.32
N TYR A 113 19.61 1.80 2.90
CA TYR A 113 19.26 2.18 1.53
C TYR A 113 18.31 3.37 1.49
N GLU A 114 18.26 4.05 0.34
CA GLU A 114 17.30 5.11 0.07
C GLU A 114 15.93 4.54 -0.32
N GLU A 115 14.85 5.17 0.17
CA GLU A 115 13.50 4.89 -0.33
C GLU A 115 13.32 5.48 -1.73
N PHE A 116 12.77 4.69 -2.65
CA PHE A 116 12.30 5.17 -3.95
C PHE A 116 10.78 5.14 -4.03
N ALA A 117 10.19 6.00 -4.87
CA ALA A 117 8.79 5.88 -5.23
C ALA A 117 8.57 4.51 -5.91
N LYS A 118 7.91 3.59 -5.19
CA LYS A 118 7.65 2.19 -5.58
C LYS A 118 7.35 2.05 -7.08
N ARG A 119 8.33 1.56 -7.84
CA ARG A 119 8.26 1.37 -9.30
C ARG A 119 8.23 -0.09 -9.71
N SER A 120 8.87 -0.96 -8.94
CA SER A 120 8.91 -2.41 -9.19
C SER A 120 9.47 -3.12 -7.95
N ILE A 121 9.22 -4.43 -7.84
CA ILE A 121 9.85 -5.32 -6.86
C ILE A 121 11.36 -5.50 -7.18
N ASP A 122 11.76 -5.15 -8.41
CA ASP A 122 13.09 -5.39 -8.99
C ASP A 122 14.01 -4.15 -9.05
N GLU A 123 13.57 -2.96 -8.63
CA GLU A 123 14.46 -1.79 -8.56
C GLU A 123 15.38 -1.89 -7.33
N GLU A 124 16.69 -2.02 -7.59
CA GLU A 124 17.73 -2.10 -6.58
C GLU A 124 17.81 -0.77 -5.82
N ARG A 125 17.46 -0.78 -4.53
CA ARG A 125 17.46 0.43 -3.69
C ARG A 125 18.89 1.01 -3.64
N ALA A 126 19.02 2.33 -3.74
CA ALA A 126 20.34 2.95 -3.75
C ALA A 126 20.98 2.84 -2.36
N PRO A 127 22.21 2.31 -2.25
CA PRO A 127 22.91 2.22 -0.98
C PRO A 127 23.28 3.61 -0.44
N ILE A 128 23.19 3.79 0.88
CA ILE A 128 23.62 5.05 1.53
C ILE A 128 24.93 4.81 2.28
N LYS A 129 26.01 5.40 1.76
CA LYS A 129 27.36 5.39 2.33
C LYS A 129 27.48 6.31 3.56
N ASP A 130 28.42 6.00 4.45
CA ASP A 130 28.87 6.84 5.57
C ASP A 130 27.80 7.14 6.64
N VAL A 131 26.73 6.34 6.70
CA VAL A 131 25.72 6.42 7.76
C VAL A 131 26.30 5.81 9.03
N ARG A 132 26.37 6.61 10.10
CA ARG A 132 26.77 6.14 11.42
C ARG A 132 25.64 5.32 12.04
N ILE A 133 25.94 4.09 12.44
CA ILE A 133 25.01 3.20 13.15
C ILE A 133 25.36 3.26 14.63
N GLU A 134 24.38 3.52 15.48
CA GLU A 134 24.48 3.36 16.94
C GLU A 134 23.92 2.00 17.34
N ILE A 135 24.73 1.24 18.06
CA ILE A 135 24.37 -0.05 18.64
C ILE A 135 24.44 0.11 20.16
N THR A 136 23.31 0.02 20.84
CA THR A 136 23.24 0.16 22.31
C THR A 136 22.88 -1.17 22.94
N GLU A 137 23.74 -1.67 23.82
CA GLU A 137 23.48 -2.88 24.60
C GLU A 137 22.39 -2.62 25.65
N ALA A 138 21.34 -3.44 25.66
CA ALA A 138 20.18 -3.23 26.51
C ALA A 138 20.49 -3.41 28.01
N SER A 139 21.42 -4.30 28.36
CA SER A 139 21.76 -4.64 29.76
C SER A 139 22.62 -3.57 30.44
N SER A 140 23.60 -3.03 29.73
CA SER A 140 24.65 -2.17 30.30
C SER A 140 24.54 -0.71 29.83
N GLY A 141 23.77 -0.45 28.76
CA GLY A 141 23.76 0.84 28.07
C GLY A 141 25.03 1.15 27.28
N ARG A 142 25.98 0.19 27.20
CA ARG A 142 27.23 0.37 26.44
C ARG A 142 26.91 0.58 24.97
N LYS A 143 27.61 1.54 24.36
CA LYS A 143 27.43 1.92 22.96
C LYS A 143 28.59 1.45 22.11
N TYR A 144 28.25 0.95 20.92
CA TYR A 144 29.15 0.65 19.83
C TYR A 144 28.72 1.43 18.60
N THR A 145 29.64 1.65 17.66
CA THR A 145 29.34 2.39 16.44
C THR A 145 29.96 1.74 15.22
N ALA A 146 29.20 1.68 14.14
CA ALA A 146 29.68 1.28 12.82
C ALA A 146 29.37 2.38 11.79
N LYS A 147 29.97 2.29 10.61
CA LYS A 147 29.62 3.11 9.45
C LYS A 147 29.30 2.25 8.25
N THR A 148 28.35 2.68 7.43
CA THR A 148 28.07 2.02 6.16
C THR A 148 29.15 2.30 5.12
N ASN A 149 29.50 1.29 4.34
CA ASN A 149 30.42 1.39 3.21
C ASN A 149 29.71 1.87 1.92
N ASP A 150 30.42 1.88 0.80
CA ASP A 150 29.91 2.33 -0.52
C ASP A 150 28.70 1.53 -1.02
N ASN A 151 28.52 0.31 -0.52
CA ASN A 151 27.37 -0.55 -0.80
C ASN A 151 26.29 -0.44 0.28
N GLY A 152 26.36 0.57 1.14
CA GLY A 152 25.39 0.83 2.20
C GLY A 152 25.47 -0.14 3.37
N ARG A 153 26.45 -1.06 3.38
CA ARG A 153 26.56 -2.14 4.36
C ARG A 153 27.42 -1.74 5.54
N PHE A 154 27.01 -2.13 6.75
CA PHE A 154 27.85 -2.04 7.94
C PHE A 154 28.06 -3.43 8.54
N GLN A 155 29.18 -3.59 9.25
CA GLN A 155 29.50 -4.80 10.01
C GLN A 155 30.28 -4.41 11.26
N ILE A 156 29.95 -5.04 12.39
CA ILE A 156 30.68 -4.85 13.66
C ILE A 156 30.61 -6.12 14.51
N ALA A 157 31.74 -6.48 15.12
CA ALA A 157 31.80 -7.51 16.15
C ALA A 157 31.44 -6.90 17.51
N VAL A 158 30.49 -7.51 18.22
CA VAL A 158 30.10 -7.10 19.58
C VAL A 158 29.89 -8.34 20.47
N PRO A 159 30.07 -8.22 21.79
CA PRO A 159 29.82 -9.32 22.71
C PRO A 159 28.40 -9.89 22.58
N PRO A 160 28.15 -11.14 23.04
CA PRO A 160 26.80 -11.68 23.10
C PRO A 160 25.89 -10.80 23.96
N GLY A 161 24.67 -10.53 23.52
CA GLY A 161 23.74 -9.66 24.22
C GLY A 161 22.55 -9.24 23.37
N THR A 162 21.69 -8.41 23.96
CA THR A 162 20.53 -7.82 23.28
C THR A 162 20.84 -6.37 22.96
N TYR A 163 20.62 -5.96 21.71
CA TYR A 163 21.04 -4.67 21.19
C TYR A 163 19.89 -3.91 20.53
N LYS A 164 19.83 -2.60 20.78
CA LYS A 164 19.11 -1.68 19.91
C LYS A 164 20.06 -1.17 18.83
N VAL A 165 19.75 -1.45 17.57
CA VAL A 165 20.54 -1.03 16.41
C VAL A 165 19.76 0.04 15.66
N ALA A 166 20.35 1.22 15.48
CA ALA A 166 19.69 2.32 14.78
C ALA A 166 20.69 3.18 13.99
N PRO A 167 20.34 3.60 12.77
CA PRO A 167 21.11 4.61 12.06
C PRO A 167 20.93 5.98 12.73
N VAL A 168 22.00 6.75 12.75
CA VAL A 168 21.97 8.16 13.12
C VAL A 168 21.50 8.90 11.88
N VAL A 169 20.21 9.20 11.86
CA VAL A 169 19.53 9.80 10.72
C VAL A 169 20.20 11.15 10.38
N PRO A 170 20.77 11.32 9.17
CA PRO A 170 21.31 12.61 8.74
C PRO A 170 20.27 13.74 8.83
N PRO A 171 20.64 15.01 9.08
CA PRO A 171 19.68 16.10 9.29
C PRO A 171 18.66 16.32 8.16
N LYS A 172 19.01 15.91 6.93
CA LYS A 172 18.15 16.00 5.74
C LYS A 172 17.39 14.72 5.43
N ALA A 173 17.49 13.69 6.26
CA ALA A 173 16.83 12.42 6.07
C ALA A 173 15.78 12.16 7.16
N VAL A 174 14.88 11.23 6.88
CA VAL A 174 13.92 10.62 7.81
C VAL A 174 13.99 9.11 7.66
N MET A 175 13.59 8.40 8.71
CA MET A 175 13.32 6.97 8.59
C MET A 175 12.07 6.79 7.74
N ALA A 176 12.16 6.07 6.63
CA ALA A 176 11.02 5.79 5.76
C ALA A 176 9.97 4.89 6.42
N SER A 177 10.39 4.05 7.37
CA SER A 177 9.50 3.21 8.17
C SER A 177 9.38 3.73 9.60
N THR A 178 8.14 3.87 10.09
CA THR A 178 7.83 4.17 11.50
C THR A 178 7.91 2.96 12.41
N PHE A 179 8.34 1.78 11.91
CA PHE A 179 8.55 0.61 12.75
C PHE A 179 9.67 0.91 13.75
N GLU A 180 9.36 0.80 15.04
CA GLU A 180 10.39 0.79 16.06
C GLU A 180 11.34 -0.38 15.78
N ALA A 181 12.64 -0.13 15.80
CA ALA A 181 13.63 -1.19 15.61
C ALA A 181 13.51 -2.18 16.79
N GLU A 182 13.03 -3.38 16.49
CA GLU A 182 12.98 -4.48 17.45
C GLU A 182 14.39 -4.78 17.99
N PRO A 183 14.53 -5.12 19.29
CA PRO A 183 15.81 -5.49 19.85
C PRO A 183 16.40 -6.71 19.14
N VAL A 184 17.67 -6.60 18.73
CA VAL A 184 18.41 -7.68 18.09
C VAL A 184 19.09 -8.53 19.17
N GLN A 185 18.73 -9.80 19.25
CA GLN A 185 19.41 -10.76 20.13
C GLN A 185 20.61 -11.39 19.41
N LEU A 186 21.79 -11.30 20.01
CA LEU A 186 23.03 -11.83 19.46
C LEU A 186 23.65 -12.85 20.40
N ARG A 187 23.80 -14.08 19.91
CA ARG A 187 24.46 -15.18 20.62
C ARG A 187 25.99 -15.13 20.41
N SER A 188 26.73 -15.86 21.25
CA SER A 188 28.18 -16.06 21.07
C SER A 188 28.50 -16.62 19.69
N GLY A 189 29.40 -15.92 18.97
CA GLY A 189 29.73 -16.21 17.58
C GLY A 189 28.56 -16.18 16.59
N GLY A 190 27.39 -15.69 17.03
CA GLY A 190 26.19 -15.60 16.20
C GLY A 190 26.29 -14.44 15.20
N CYS A 191 25.36 -14.43 14.24
CA CYS A 191 25.20 -13.35 13.27
C CYS A 191 23.76 -12.84 13.33
N ALA A 192 23.58 -11.52 13.28
CA ALA A 192 22.26 -10.93 13.12
C ALA A 192 22.33 -9.75 12.15
N GLU A 193 21.27 -9.57 11.37
CA GLU A 193 21.20 -8.57 10.30
C GLU A 193 20.09 -7.55 10.55
N SER A 194 20.34 -6.28 10.24
CA SER A 194 19.35 -5.21 10.30
C SER A 194 19.26 -4.45 8.97
N TYR A 195 18.05 -4.04 8.62
CA TYR A 195 17.78 -3.30 7.40
C TYR A 195 17.13 -1.97 7.73
N PHE A 196 17.69 -0.89 7.19
CA PHE A 196 17.17 0.45 7.40
C PHE A 196 16.90 1.12 6.06
N VAL A 197 15.79 1.85 6.00
CA VAL A 197 15.43 2.66 4.84
C VAL A 197 15.35 4.10 5.30
N LEU A 198 16.18 4.94 4.70
CA LEU A 198 16.14 6.38 4.89
C LEU A 198 15.51 7.02 3.66
N SER A 199 14.66 8.01 3.85
CA SER A 199 14.20 8.89 2.78
C SER A 199 14.79 10.27 3.03
N ASN A 200 15.20 10.97 1.99
CA ASN A 200 15.61 12.36 2.14
C ASN A 200 14.36 13.25 2.22
N ARG A 201 14.36 14.25 3.10
CA ARG A 201 13.33 15.29 3.24
C ARG A 201 13.35 16.24 2.04
N SER A 202 12.97 15.73 0.88
CA SER A 202 12.72 16.58 -0.28
C SER A 202 11.34 17.19 -0.15
N VAL A 203 11.20 18.43 -0.63
CA VAL A 203 9.96 19.21 -0.52
C VAL A 203 9.61 19.81 -1.86
N VAL A 204 8.34 19.74 -2.23
CA VAL A 204 7.75 20.50 -3.33
C VAL A 204 6.65 21.38 -2.75
N ALA A 205 6.82 22.69 -2.88
CA ALA A 205 5.88 23.68 -2.36
C ALA A 205 5.58 24.79 -3.37
N GLY A 206 4.37 25.32 -3.28
CA GLY A 206 3.91 26.35 -4.20
C GLY A 206 2.58 26.95 -3.79
N ARG A 207 1.99 27.70 -4.71
CA ARG A 207 0.71 28.37 -4.55
C ARG A 207 -0.18 28.13 -5.75
N LEU A 208 -1.44 27.78 -5.48
CA LEU A 208 -2.51 27.67 -6.46
C LEU A 208 -3.30 28.97 -6.51
N LEU A 209 -3.49 29.46 -7.73
CA LEU A 209 -4.32 30.61 -8.04
C LEU A 209 -5.42 30.21 -9.03
N ASP A 210 -6.57 30.85 -9.02
CA ASP A 210 -7.59 30.67 -10.03
C ASP A 210 -7.36 31.57 -11.26
N SER A 211 -8.31 31.56 -12.20
CA SER A 211 -8.23 32.38 -13.41
C SER A 211 -8.25 33.89 -13.16
N GLU A 212 -8.69 34.34 -11.99
CA GLU A 212 -8.76 35.75 -11.59
C GLU A 212 -7.53 36.17 -10.77
N GLY A 213 -6.71 35.19 -10.37
CA GLY A 213 -5.50 35.39 -9.57
C GLY A 213 -5.74 35.25 -8.08
N ASP A 214 -6.94 34.84 -7.67
CA ASP A 214 -7.29 34.62 -6.28
C ASP A 214 -6.80 33.25 -5.79
N PRO A 215 -6.48 33.11 -4.49
CA PRO A 215 -5.91 31.87 -3.99
C PRO A 215 -6.93 30.74 -3.91
N VAL A 216 -6.55 29.55 -4.36
CA VAL A 216 -7.42 28.37 -4.33
C VAL A 216 -7.11 27.51 -3.11
N SER A 217 -8.04 27.46 -2.15
CA SER A 217 -7.94 26.61 -0.96
C SER A 217 -8.55 25.22 -1.15
N ASN A 218 -8.12 24.26 -0.32
CA ASN A 218 -8.60 22.87 -0.25
C ASN A 218 -8.45 22.04 -1.53
N ALA A 219 -7.73 22.53 -2.54
CA ALA A 219 -7.46 21.76 -3.75
C ALA A 219 -6.38 20.71 -3.47
N SER A 220 -6.64 19.46 -3.86
CA SER A 220 -5.70 18.36 -3.65
C SER A 220 -4.60 18.39 -4.70
N VAL A 221 -3.39 18.69 -4.26
CA VAL A 221 -2.18 18.66 -5.09
C VAL A 221 -1.51 17.31 -4.90
N GLU A 222 -1.32 16.59 -6.00
CA GLU A 222 -0.80 15.24 -6.04
C GLU A 222 0.50 15.21 -6.85
N LEU A 223 1.54 14.58 -6.29
CA LEU A 223 2.80 14.32 -6.96
C LEU A 223 2.82 12.88 -7.47
N VAL A 224 2.87 12.72 -8.79
CA VAL A 224 2.72 11.42 -9.46
C VAL A 224 4.01 11.06 -10.19
N PRO A 225 4.63 9.88 -9.96
CA PRO A 225 5.86 9.48 -10.66
C PRO A 225 5.65 9.54 -12.18
N ALA A 226 6.59 10.13 -12.93
CA ALA A 226 6.38 10.51 -14.33
C ALA A 226 6.02 9.34 -15.26
N ASP A 227 6.42 8.13 -14.93
CA ASP A 227 6.12 6.90 -15.66
C ASP A 227 5.01 6.05 -15.03
N ALA A 228 4.40 6.54 -13.96
CA ALA A 228 3.30 5.85 -13.31
C ALA A 228 2.14 5.65 -14.29
N ILE A 229 1.64 4.42 -14.39
CA ILE A 229 0.34 4.14 -15.02
C ILE A 229 -0.79 4.71 -14.14
N ARG A 230 -1.93 5.08 -14.74
CA ARG A 230 -3.04 5.76 -14.06
C ARG A 230 -3.59 5.05 -12.81
N SER A 231 -3.33 3.76 -12.62
CA SER A 231 -3.67 3.01 -11.40
C SER A 231 -2.70 3.26 -10.22
N TYR A 232 -1.83 4.27 -10.30
CA TYR A 232 -0.96 4.66 -9.20
C TYR A 232 -1.75 5.32 -8.08
N LEU A 233 -1.91 4.57 -6.98
CA LEU A 233 -2.57 5.01 -5.75
C LEU A 233 -1.57 5.62 -4.73
N GLY A 234 -0.37 6.02 -5.18
CA GLY A 234 0.68 6.47 -4.25
C GLY A 234 0.38 7.85 -3.65
N GLY A 235 0.43 7.90 -2.33
CA GLY A 235 -0.06 8.99 -1.47
C GLY A 235 0.92 10.13 -1.20
N MET A 236 1.51 10.72 -2.23
CA MET A 236 2.22 12.00 -2.08
C MET A 236 1.29 13.14 -2.50
N SER A 237 0.56 13.67 -1.54
CA SER A 237 -0.38 14.75 -1.77
C SER A 237 -0.44 15.73 -0.61
N SER A 238 -0.90 16.94 -0.90
CA SER A 238 -1.17 17.99 0.08
C SER A 238 -2.34 18.84 -0.40
N ASP A 239 -3.24 19.20 0.50
CA ASP A 239 -4.32 20.12 0.17
C ASP A 239 -3.85 21.56 0.38
N SER A 240 -4.22 22.46 -0.53
CA SER A 240 -3.85 23.88 -0.40
C SER A 240 -4.55 24.56 0.78
N ASN A 241 -3.87 25.46 1.48
CA ASN A 241 -4.45 26.22 2.59
C ASN A 241 -5.32 27.41 2.11
N ALA A 242 -5.83 28.22 3.05
CA ALA A 242 -6.65 29.41 2.74
C ALA A 242 -5.93 30.47 1.86
N ASN A 243 -4.59 30.48 1.87
CA ASN A 243 -3.77 31.34 1.03
C ASN A 243 -3.40 30.68 -0.31
N GLY A 244 -3.96 29.51 -0.61
CA GLY A 244 -3.66 28.71 -1.79
C GLY A 244 -2.31 27.99 -1.74
N GLU A 245 -1.61 28.00 -0.62
CA GLU A 245 -0.27 27.41 -0.49
C GLU A 245 -0.36 25.91 -0.22
N PHE A 246 0.53 25.14 -0.84
CA PHE A 246 0.67 23.69 -0.59
C PHE A 246 2.14 23.34 -0.32
N SER A 247 2.37 22.29 0.46
CA SER A 247 3.70 21.68 0.67
C SER A 247 3.56 20.17 0.74
N ILE A 248 4.26 19.48 -0.15
CA ILE A 248 4.41 18.02 -0.15
C ILE A 248 5.82 17.73 0.33
N ASP A 249 5.96 16.98 1.42
CA ASP A 249 7.23 16.69 2.07
C ASP A 249 7.57 15.19 1.96
N GLU A 250 8.78 14.81 2.37
CA GLU A 250 9.26 13.41 2.40
C GLU A 250 9.25 12.73 1.02
N ILE A 251 9.46 13.53 -0.03
CA ILE A 251 9.40 13.06 -1.41
C ILE A 251 10.69 12.29 -1.76
N PRO A 252 10.58 11.01 -2.17
CA PRO A 252 11.71 10.24 -2.68
C PRO A 252 12.33 10.87 -3.92
N ALA A 253 13.64 10.69 -4.10
CA ALA A 253 14.30 11.12 -5.33
C ALA A 253 13.68 10.43 -6.56
N GLY A 254 13.50 11.17 -7.65
CA GLY A 254 12.84 10.65 -8.84
C GLY A 254 12.30 11.74 -9.76
N LYS A 255 11.61 11.31 -10.81
CA LYS A 255 10.93 12.19 -11.78
C LYS A 255 9.44 12.14 -11.55
N TYR A 256 8.81 13.29 -11.41
CA TYR A 256 7.39 13.40 -11.09
C TYR A 256 6.68 14.43 -11.96
N THR A 257 5.37 14.25 -12.11
CA THR A 257 4.45 15.27 -12.59
C THR A 257 3.64 15.78 -11.40
N LEU A 258 3.40 17.09 -11.32
CA LEU A 258 2.51 17.68 -10.33
C LEU A 258 1.11 17.85 -10.93
N SER A 259 0.09 17.50 -10.15
CA SER A 259 -1.30 17.43 -10.62
C SER A 259 -2.29 17.92 -9.57
N VAL A 260 -3.43 18.45 -10.01
CA VAL A 260 -4.59 18.71 -9.15
C VAL A 260 -5.70 17.76 -9.58
N ASN A 261 -6.38 17.15 -8.61
CA ASN A 261 -7.46 16.20 -8.83
C ASN A 261 -7.08 15.07 -9.80
N TYR A 262 -5.92 14.43 -9.59
CA TYR A 262 -5.42 13.39 -10.48
C TYR A 262 -6.11 12.05 -10.26
N ASN A 263 -6.29 11.66 -9.00
CA ASN A 263 -7.04 10.45 -8.62
C ASN A 263 -8.37 10.77 -7.93
N SER A 264 -8.81 12.01 -7.94
CA SER A 264 -10.05 12.46 -7.31
C SER A 264 -11.02 13.11 -8.29
N ASN A 265 -12.30 12.81 -8.13
CA ASN A 265 -13.35 13.52 -8.86
C ASN A 265 -13.48 14.95 -8.33
N PRO A 266 -13.80 15.93 -9.19
CA PRO A 266 -14.08 17.29 -8.75
C PRO A 266 -15.14 17.31 -7.64
N GLN A 267 -14.98 18.16 -6.63
CA GLN A 267 -15.90 18.31 -5.49
C GLN A 267 -16.50 19.72 -5.47
N PRO A 268 -17.65 19.96 -4.81
CA PRO A 268 -18.36 21.24 -4.89
C PRO A 268 -17.55 22.40 -4.31
N ASP A 269 -16.71 22.10 -3.32
CA ASP A 269 -15.78 23.01 -2.66
C ASP A 269 -14.42 23.14 -3.40
N ARG A 270 -14.18 22.30 -4.41
CA ARG A 270 -12.98 22.31 -5.25
C ARG A 270 -13.31 21.81 -6.66
N PRO A 271 -14.11 22.56 -7.44
CA PRO A 271 -14.70 22.04 -8.66
C PRO A 271 -13.75 22.12 -9.85
N PHE A 272 -12.47 21.85 -9.68
CA PHE A 272 -11.48 21.97 -10.75
C PHE A 272 -11.37 20.67 -11.56
N PRO A 273 -11.16 20.75 -12.89
CA PRO A 273 -10.80 19.58 -13.67
C PRO A 273 -9.42 19.07 -13.26
N THR A 274 -9.13 17.81 -13.61
CA THR A 274 -7.76 17.29 -13.51
C THR A 274 -6.84 18.17 -14.33
N THR A 275 -5.84 18.75 -13.68
CA THR A 275 -4.91 19.70 -14.29
C THR A 275 -3.48 19.31 -13.92
N PHE A 276 -2.56 19.37 -14.88
CA PHE A 276 -1.13 19.13 -14.65
C PHE A 276 -0.35 20.43 -14.70
N TYR A 277 0.69 20.52 -13.88
CA TYR A 277 1.55 21.70 -13.84
C TYR A 277 2.39 21.79 -15.14
N PRO A 278 2.53 22.99 -15.75
CA PRO A 278 1.97 24.27 -15.31
C PRO A 278 0.54 24.54 -15.79
N SER A 279 0.05 23.82 -16.79
CA SER A 279 -1.31 23.97 -17.32
C SER A 279 -1.74 22.78 -18.16
N GLY A 280 -3.05 22.57 -18.28
CA GLY A 280 -3.65 21.59 -19.18
C GLY A 280 -4.08 20.30 -18.49
N ASN A 281 -4.87 19.48 -19.20
CA ASN A 281 -5.44 18.21 -18.70
C ASN A 281 -4.76 16.97 -19.29
N ASP A 282 -3.76 17.16 -20.15
CA ASP A 282 -2.95 16.08 -20.71
C ASP A 282 -1.64 15.96 -19.92
N ARG A 283 -1.44 14.78 -19.35
CA ARG A 283 -0.24 14.45 -18.59
C ARG A 283 1.02 14.40 -19.46
N SER A 284 0.88 14.08 -20.75
CA SER A 284 2.01 13.90 -21.65
C SER A 284 2.82 15.18 -21.89
N VAL A 285 2.18 16.34 -21.67
CA VAL A 285 2.78 17.68 -21.80
C VAL A 285 3.07 18.34 -20.45
N ALA A 286 2.88 17.62 -19.34
CA ALA A 286 3.17 18.13 -18.01
C ALA A 286 4.67 18.34 -17.80
N SER A 287 5.03 19.36 -17.02
CA SER A 287 6.42 19.56 -16.62
C SER A 287 6.88 18.44 -15.71
N ILE A 288 8.03 17.85 -16.04
CA ILE A 288 8.70 16.85 -15.22
C ILE A 288 9.54 17.56 -14.15
N LEU A 289 9.16 17.38 -12.89
CA LEU A 289 9.94 17.78 -11.73
C LEU A 289 10.95 16.67 -11.40
N GLU A 290 12.23 16.95 -11.57
CA GLU A 290 13.30 16.08 -11.12
C GLU A 290 13.65 16.39 -9.66
N ILE A 291 13.19 15.53 -8.75
CA ILE A 291 13.43 15.65 -7.33
C ILE A 291 14.74 14.93 -7.02
N LYS A 292 15.73 15.69 -6.57
CA LYS A 292 16.98 15.14 -6.03
C LYS A 292 16.84 14.93 -4.53
N ALA A 293 17.57 13.97 -4.00
CA ALA A 293 17.70 13.73 -2.57
C ALA A 293 17.89 15.03 -1.76
N GLY A 294 16.90 15.35 -0.91
CA GLY A 294 16.95 16.49 0.02
C GLY A 294 16.79 17.85 -0.66
N SER A 295 16.34 17.87 -1.91
CA SER A 295 16.07 19.10 -2.65
C SER A 295 14.78 19.79 -2.19
N ARG A 296 14.74 21.11 -2.37
CA ARG A 296 13.55 21.91 -2.10
C ARG A 296 13.19 22.65 -3.39
N ILE A 297 12.08 22.26 -4.00
CA ILE A 297 11.47 22.99 -5.11
C ILE A 297 10.37 23.85 -4.51
N THR A 298 10.59 25.16 -4.43
CA THR A 298 9.67 26.11 -3.80
C THR A 298 9.37 27.27 -4.74
N GLY A 299 8.33 28.06 -4.44
CA GLY A 299 7.97 29.24 -5.22
C GLY A 299 7.24 28.92 -6.53
N LEU A 300 6.75 27.69 -6.71
CA LEU A 300 5.90 27.34 -7.83
C LEU A 300 4.60 28.15 -7.73
N THR A 301 4.30 28.93 -8.76
CA THR A 301 2.98 29.57 -8.92
C THR A 301 2.26 28.83 -10.02
N TRP A 302 1.05 28.37 -9.73
CA TRP A 302 0.25 27.57 -10.63
C TRP A 302 -1.15 28.12 -10.75
N GLN A 303 -1.47 28.64 -11.93
CA GLN A 303 -2.81 29.12 -12.26
C GLN A 303 -3.68 27.96 -12.75
N LEU A 304 -4.75 27.68 -12.03
CA LEU A 304 -5.75 26.69 -12.40
C LEU A 304 -6.73 27.25 -13.44
N PRO A 305 -7.31 26.37 -14.28
CA PRO A 305 -8.40 26.78 -15.16
C PRO A 305 -9.64 27.17 -14.34
N LYS A 306 -10.63 27.75 -15.02
CA LYS A 306 -11.93 28.05 -14.40
C LYS A 306 -12.52 26.80 -13.74
N PRO A 307 -13.14 26.94 -12.56
CA PRO A 307 -13.87 25.84 -11.95
C PRO A 307 -14.97 25.33 -12.89
N LEU A 308 -15.19 24.03 -12.85
CA LEU A 308 -16.25 23.34 -13.58
C LEU A 308 -17.61 23.77 -13.05
N GLU A 309 -18.52 24.04 -13.97
CA GLU A 309 -19.90 24.36 -13.65
C GLU A 309 -20.69 23.09 -13.37
N GLN A 310 -21.51 23.14 -12.33
CA GLN A 310 -22.47 22.09 -12.03
C GLN A 310 -23.69 22.20 -12.95
N GLN A 311 -24.11 21.08 -13.52
CA GLN A 311 -25.26 20.98 -14.41
C GLN A 311 -26.14 19.78 -14.04
N LEU A 312 -27.44 19.97 -14.25
CA LEU A 312 -28.45 18.99 -13.89
C LEU A 312 -28.62 17.96 -15.01
N ILE A 313 -28.50 16.69 -14.66
CA ILE A 313 -28.96 15.58 -15.49
C ILE A 313 -30.33 15.16 -14.96
N LYS A 314 -31.34 15.23 -15.83
CA LYS A 314 -32.66 14.64 -15.59
C LYS A 314 -32.74 13.34 -16.36
N GLY A 315 -33.48 12.37 -15.86
CA GLY A 315 -33.66 11.15 -16.63
C GLY A 315 -34.84 10.34 -16.20
N LYS A 316 -35.14 9.33 -17.00
CA LYS A 316 -36.23 8.40 -16.76
C LYS A 316 -35.76 6.97 -16.97
N VAL A 317 -36.08 6.11 -16.01
CA VAL A 317 -35.87 4.66 -16.11
C VAL A 317 -37.23 4.00 -16.37
N VAL A 318 -37.35 3.32 -17.50
CA VAL A 318 -38.56 2.61 -17.92
C VAL A 318 -38.25 1.17 -18.26
N TRP A 319 -39.27 0.31 -18.15
CA TRP A 319 -39.23 -1.02 -18.77
C TRP A 319 -39.37 -0.89 -20.29
N ASP A 320 -39.09 -1.98 -21.00
CA ASP A 320 -39.31 -2.10 -22.45
C ASP A 320 -40.76 -1.84 -22.88
N ASP A 321 -41.75 -2.10 -22.01
CA ASP A 321 -43.16 -1.74 -22.21
C ASP A 321 -43.50 -0.25 -21.92
N GLY A 322 -42.50 0.56 -21.55
CA GLY A 322 -42.64 1.98 -21.25
C GLY A 322 -43.13 2.31 -19.84
N SER A 323 -43.49 1.30 -19.02
CA SER A 323 -43.88 1.52 -17.63
C SER A 323 -42.68 1.97 -16.76
N PRO A 324 -42.89 2.80 -15.72
CA PRO A 324 -41.79 3.31 -14.91
C PRO A 324 -41.11 2.22 -14.09
N VAL A 325 -39.77 2.27 -14.01
CA VAL A 325 -39.00 1.45 -13.08
C VAL A 325 -38.83 2.24 -11.79
N VAL A 326 -39.53 1.80 -10.73
CA VAL A 326 -39.43 2.41 -9.40
C VAL A 326 -38.26 1.82 -8.62
N GLY A 327 -37.46 2.66 -7.97
CA GLY A 327 -36.40 2.23 -7.07
C GLY A 327 -35.18 1.60 -7.73
N ALA A 328 -34.98 1.81 -9.05
CA ALA A 328 -33.73 1.42 -9.70
C ALA A 328 -32.59 2.22 -9.07
N GLU A 329 -31.46 1.57 -8.77
CA GLU A 329 -30.24 2.20 -8.30
C GLU A 329 -29.46 2.79 -9.47
N LEU A 330 -29.09 4.06 -9.37
CA LEU A 330 -28.37 4.80 -10.40
C LEU A 330 -26.89 4.93 -10.03
N LYS A 331 -26.02 4.64 -10.99
CA LYS A 331 -24.58 4.82 -10.90
C LYS A 331 -24.07 5.64 -12.08
N THR A 332 -23.21 6.62 -11.79
CA THR A 332 -22.56 7.46 -12.78
C THR A 332 -21.09 7.10 -12.91
N PHE A 333 -20.61 7.02 -14.14
CA PHE A 333 -19.22 6.74 -14.43
C PHE A 333 -18.64 7.89 -15.24
N ASP A 334 -17.53 8.44 -14.77
CA ASP A 334 -16.76 9.44 -15.49
C ASP A 334 -15.81 8.71 -16.44
N MET A 335 -15.85 9.04 -17.72
CA MET A 335 -15.01 8.36 -18.71
C MET A 335 -13.54 8.75 -18.62
N ALA A 336 -13.21 9.83 -17.91
CA ALA A 336 -11.83 10.10 -17.52
C ALA A 336 -11.34 9.14 -16.42
N PHE A 337 -12.24 8.46 -15.70
CA PHE A 337 -11.92 7.53 -14.60
C PHE A 337 -12.70 6.21 -14.72
N PRO A 338 -12.46 5.42 -15.79
CA PRO A 338 -13.17 4.16 -16.00
C PRO A 338 -12.79 3.15 -14.90
N GLY A 339 -13.64 3.00 -13.90
CA GLY A 339 -13.41 2.13 -12.73
C GLY A 339 -13.80 2.76 -11.40
N PHE A 340 -13.93 4.09 -11.34
CA PHE A 340 -14.39 4.82 -10.16
C PHE A 340 -15.77 5.44 -10.42
N TYR A 341 -16.63 5.42 -9.40
CA TYR A 341 -17.92 6.11 -9.47
C TYR A 341 -17.69 7.62 -9.51
N ALA A 342 -18.30 8.30 -10.48
CA ALA A 342 -18.36 9.75 -10.50
C ALA A 342 -19.32 10.17 -9.39
N GLY A 343 -18.81 10.62 -8.24
CA GLY A 343 -19.66 11.14 -7.17
C GLY A 343 -20.63 12.18 -7.74
N CYS A 344 -21.91 12.03 -7.44
CA CYS A 344 -22.99 12.93 -7.84
C CYS A 344 -23.44 13.75 -6.62
N TYR A 345 -23.87 14.99 -6.85
CA TYR A 345 -24.27 15.90 -5.79
C TYR A 345 -25.78 16.09 -5.80
N LEU A 346 -26.42 15.82 -4.66
CA LEU A 346 -27.83 16.16 -4.42
C LEU A 346 -27.90 17.61 -3.94
N LEU A 347 -28.70 18.44 -4.62
CA LEU A 347 -28.85 19.88 -4.31
C LEU A 347 -29.39 20.14 -2.88
N GLU A 348 -29.96 19.15 -2.19
CA GLU A 348 -30.79 19.40 -1.00
C GLU A 348 -30.17 19.10 0.37
N LYS A 349 -28.88 18.73 0.49
CA LYS A 349 -28.28 18.43 1.82
C LYS A 349 -26.97 19.16 2.15
N ARG A 350 -26.96 20.49 2.02
CA ARG A 350 -26.11 21.36 2.87
C ARG A 350 -26.89 22.60 3.32
N LYS A 351 -27.83 22.41 4.25
CA LYS A 351 -28.04 23.39 5.32
C LYS A 351 -27.52 22.74 6.60
N LYS A 352 -26.47 23.32 7.18
CA LYS A 352 -25.73 22.95 8.41
C LYS A 352 -24.65 21.85 8.29
N ALA A 353 -23.40 22.31 8.23
CA ALA A 353 -22.33 21.88 9.14
C ALA A 353 -21.14 22.84 8.96
N GLU A 354 -21.31 24.08 9.44
CA GLU A 354 -20.18 24.92 9.83
C GLU A 354 -19.95 24.71 11.32
N THR A 355 -18.68 24.82 11.73
CA THR A 355 -18.12 24.71 13.09
C THR A 355 -17.80 23.30 13.55
N THR A 356 -16.55 22.88 13.32
CA THR A 356 -15.56 22.75 14.41
C THR A 356 -14.15 22.65 13.86
N ASP A 357 -13.30 23.54 14.40
CA ASP A 357 -11.86 23.60 14.24
C ASP A 357 -11.20 22.41 14.98
N SER A 358 -10.53 21.51 14.25
CA SER A 358 -9.51 20.58 14.78
C SER A 358 -8.81 19.79 13.66
N PRO A 359 -7.47 19.65 13.69
CA PRO A 359 -6.71 18.97 12.66
C PRO A 359 -6.72 17.47 12.91
N VAL A 360 -7.58 16.73 12.22
CA VAL A 360 -7.55 15.27 12.23
C VAL A 360 -6.84 14.79 10.97
N ARG A 361 -5.59 14.32 11.15
CA ARG A 361 -4.95 13.38 10.24
C ARG A 361 -5.85 12.14 10.14
N THR A 362 -6.59 12.01 9.04
CA THR A 362 -7.31 10.78 8.71
C THR A 362 -6.79 10.24 7.39
N THR A 363 -6.00 9.17 7.51
CA THR A 363 -5.62 8.25 6.44
C THR A 363 -6.82 7.43 5.99
N SER A 364 -7.74 8.06 5.25
CA SER A 364 -8.78 7.35 4.51
C SER A 364 -8.92 7.99 3.13
N PHE A 365 -8.32 7.33 2.14
CA PHE A 365 -8.53 7.59 0.72
C PHE A 365 -10.00 7.37 0.38
N ASN A 366 -10.84 8.42 0.46
CA ASN A 366 -12.15 8.39 -0.15
C ASN A 366 -12.00 8.69 -1.65
N LEU A 367 -11.52 7.69 -2.40
CA LEU A 367 -11.39 7.71 -3.87
C LEU A 367 -12.76 7.74 -4.58
N SER A 368 -13.81 7.36 -3.85
CA SER A 368 -15.18 7.65 -4.22
C SER A 368 -15.57 8.99 -3.62
N GLY A 369 -16.00 9.94 -4.45
CA GLY A 369 -16.95 10.95 -3.97
C GLY A 369 -18.15 10.27 -3.30
N PRO A 370 -19.00 10.98 -2.53
CA PRO A 370 -20.12 10.36 -1.83
C PRO A 370 -20.87 9.43 -2.78
N VAL A 371 -20.91 8.13 -2.45
CA VAL A 371 -21.67 7.15 -3.23
C VAL A 371 -23.12 7.63 -3.21
N CYS A 372 -23.63 8.02 -4.37
CA CYS A 372 -25.02 8.41 -4.46
C CYS A 372 -25.85 7.15 -4.37
N ASP A 373 -26.55 6.97 -3.25
CA ASP A 373 -27.68 6.05 -3.18
C ASP A 373 -28.89 6.66 -3.93
N LEU A 374 -28.68 7.08 -5.18
CA LEU A 374 -29.71 7.68 -6.01
C LEU A 374 -30.61 6.55 -6.54
N LYS A 375 -31.91 6.71 -6.31
CA LYS A 375 -32.93 5.79 -6.82
C LYS A 375 -33.93 6.53 -7.69
N SER A 376 -34.46 5.85 -8.72
CA SER A 376 -35.59 6.37 -9.48
C SER A 376 -36.85 6.45 -8.61
N ASP A 377 -37.63 7.51 -8.78
CA ASP A 377 -38.85 7.76 -8.01
C ASP A 377 -40.04 6.89 -8.46
N SER A 378 -41.22 7.14 -7.90
CA SER A 378 -42.46 6.41 -8.23
C SER A 378 -42.90 6.57 -9.69
N THR A 379 -42.40 7.59 -10.40
CA THR A 379 -42.64 7.85 -11.82
C THR A 379 -41.48 7.39 -12.71
N GLY A 380 -40.48 6.75 -12.11
CA GLY A 380 -39.25 6.31 -12.77
C GLY A 380 -38.29 7.46 -13.08
N LEU A 381 -38.55 8.69 -12.62
CA LEU A 381 -37.67 9.82 -12.86
C LEU A 381 -36.50 9.83 -11.88
N PHE A 382 -35.38 10.40 -12.32
CA PHE A 382 -34.23 10.69 -11.47
C PHE A 382 -33.63 12.05 -11.84
N GLN A 383 -32.93 12.66 -10.89
CA GLN A 383 -32.18 13.88 -11.08
C GLN A 383 -30.84 13.78 -10.34
N MET A 384 -29.79 14.31 -10.94
CA MET A 384 -28.44 14.36 -10.35
C MET A 384 -27.68 15.57 -10.87
N THR A 385 -26.77 16.09 -10.06
CA THR A 385 -25.89 17.20 -10.47
C THR A 385 -24.50 16.66 -10.75
N MET A 386 -23.98 16.98 -11.93
CA MET A 386 -22.67 16.57 -12.43
C MET A 386 -21.92 17.77 -13.01
N TYR A 387 -20.64 17.64 -13.34
CA TYR A 387 -19.86 18.76 -13.87
C TYR A 387 -19.89 18.82 -15.40
N ALA A 388 -20.17 19.99 -15.95
CA ALA A 388 -20.15 20.21 -17.39
C ALA A 388 -18.75 20.05 -17.99
N GLY A 389 -18.69 19.81 -19.30
CA GLY A 389 -17.45 19.62 -20.05
C GLY A 389 -16.81 18.24 -19.87
N ARG A 390 -17.49 17.31 -19.16
CA ARG A 390 -17.01 15.96 -18.90
C ARG A 390 -17.91 14.92 -19.57
N THR A 391 -17.33 13.76 -19.88
CA THR A 391 -18.04 12.64 -20.51
C THR A 391 -18.43 11.60 -19.48
N TYR A 392 -19.71 11.27 -19.43
CA TYR A 392 -20.30 10.35 -18.46
C TYR A 392 -21.03 9.21 -19.13
N SER A 393 -21.23 8.13 -18.38
CA SER A 393 -22.30 7.15 -18.64
C SER A 393 -23.11 6.93 -17.37
N VAL A 394 -24.41 6.66 -17.52
CA VAL A 394 -25.33 6.38 -16.41
C VAL A 394 -25.77 4.93 -16.52
N GLU A 395 -25.64 4.18 -15.42
CA GLU A 395 -26.16 2.84 -15.27
C GLU A 395 -27.36 2.86 -14.32
N ALA A 396 -28.44 2.19 -14.72
CA ALA A 396 -29.55 1.86 -13.84
C ALA A 396 -29.56 0.37 -13.59
N SER A 397 -29.71 -0.02 -12.32
CA SER A 397 -29.79 -1.42 -11.90
C SER A 397 -30.96 -1.66 -10.97
N LEU A 398 -31.62 -2.80 -11.12
CA LEU A 398 -32.68 -3.22 -10.21
C LEU A 398 -32.54 -4.71 -9.93
N THR A 399 -32.43 -5.06 -8.65
CA THR A 399 -32.51 -6.44 -8.20
C THR A 399 -33.94 -6.74 -7.74
N ARG A 400 -34.53 -7.80 -8.27
CA ARG A 400 -35.82 -8.34 -7.82
C ARG A 400 -35.66 -9.78 -7.33
N ILE A 401 -36.52 -10.20 -6.40
CA ILE A 401 -36.65 -11.60 -6.03
C ILE A 401 -37.93 -12.11 -6.68
N VAL A 402 -37.81 -13.08 -7.58
CA VAL A 402 -38.94 -13.71 -8.27
C VAL A 402 -38.84 -15.21 -8.05
N ALA A 403 -39.90 -15.81 -7.47
CA ALA A 403 -39.92 -17.23 -7.11
C ALA A 403 -38.69 -17.69 -6.29
N GLY A 404 -38.22 -16.84 -5.37
CA GLY A 404 -37.05 -17.12 -4.52
C GLY A 404 -35.68 -16.95 -5.21
N GLN A 405 -35.65 -16.61 -6.50
CA GLN A 405 -34.42 -16.34 -7.23
C GLN A 405 -34.15 -14.84 -7.34
N LYS A 406 -32.89 -14.45 -7.17
CA LYS A 406 -32.41 -13.07 -7.37
C LYS A 406 -32.24 -12.82 -8.87
N ILE A 407 -33.09 -11.99 -9.44
CA ILE A 407 -33.00 -11.52 -10.83
C ILE A 407 -32.44 -10.11 -10.83
N GLU A 408 -31.32 -9.92 -11.54
CA GLU A 408 -30.70 -8.62 -11.71
C GLU A 408 -30.96 -8.06 -13.11
N HIS A 409 -31.56 -6.88 -13.16
CA HIS A 409 -31.76 -6.10 -14.37
C HIS A 409 -30.80 -4.91 -14.37
N LYS A 410 -30.13 -4.66 -15.50
CA LYS A 410 -29.18 -3.56 -15.67
C LYS A 410 -29.26 -2.98 -17.07
N VAL A 411 -29.07 -1.67 -17.18
CA VAL A 411 -28.88 -0.96 -18.44
C VAL A 411 -27.87 0.16 -18.22
N LYS A 412 -27.01 0.41 -19.19
CA LYS A 412 -26.03 1.50 -19.18
C LYS A 412 -26.21 2.34 -20.43
N SER A 413 -26.19 3.66 -20.29
CA SER A 413 -26.21 4.58 -21.42
C SER A 413 -24.92 4.50 -22.21
N GLU A 414 -24.98 4.84 -23.50
CA GLU A 414 -23.78 5.25 -24.22
C GLU A 414 -23.14 6.47 -23.53
N PRO A 415 -21.81 6.64 -23.65
CA PRO A 415 -21.15 7.82 -23.13
C PRO A 415 -21.67 9.11 -23.78
N PHE A 416 -21.88 10.15 -22.96
CA PHE A 416 -22.30 11.47 -23.43
C PHE A 416 -21.53 12.57 -22.70
N THR A 417 -21.22 13.66 -23.41
CA THR A 417 -20.59 14.84 -22.82
C THR A 417 -21.65 15.78 -22.27
N LEU A 418 -21.56 16.09 -20.98
CA LEU A 418 -22.47 17.02 -20.33
C LEU A 418 -22.15 18.46 -20.75
N SER A 419 -23.08 19.10 -21.44
CA SER A 419 -23.00 20.51 -21.82
C SER A 419 -23.22 21.45 -20.61
N ASN A 420 -22.98 22.75 -20.79
CA ASN A 420 -23.33 23.81 -19.82
C ASN A 420 -24.86 24.07 -19.74
N GLN A 421 -25.68 23.09 -20.09
CA GLN A 421 -27.13 23.13 -20.08
C GLN A 421 -27.65 21.79 -19.56
N PRO A 422 -28.81 21.75 -18.89
CA PRO A 422 -29.40 20.52 -18.41
C PRO A 422 -29.58 19.49 -19.52
N GLN A 423 -29.27 18.23 -19.23
CA GLN A 423 -29.39 17.13 -20.19
C GLN A 423 -30.38 16.06 -19.72
N THR A 424 -31.03 15.40 -20.67
CA THR A 424 -31.98 14.31 -20.41
C THR A 424 -31.38 12.97 -20.81
N VAL A 425 -31.40 11.99 -19.91
CA VAL A 425 -30.94 10.61 -20.14
C VAL A 425 -32.08 9.63 -19.89
N ASN A 426 -32.50 8.89 -20.92
CA ASN A 426 -33.52 7.86 -20.79
C ASN A 426 -32.89 6.46 -20.83
N LEU A 427 -33.28 5.63 -19.88
CA LEU A 427 -32.75 4.28 -19.69
C LEU A 427 -33.90 3.27 -19.81
N VAL A 428 -33.74 2.30 -20.72
CA VAL A 428 -34.75 1.25 -20.95
C VAL A 428 -34.22 -0.08 -20.45
N ILE A 429 -34.80 -0.60 -19.38
CA ILE A 429 -34.46 -1.90 -18.82
C ILE A 429 -35.30 -2.98 -19.50
N LYS A 430 -34.63 -4.00 -20.06
CA LYS A 430 -35.31 -5.19 -20.58
C LYS A 430 -35.79 -6.08 -19.43
N LYS A 431 -37.04 -6.53 -19.50
CA LYS A 431 -37.54 -7.56 -18.60
C LYS A 431 -36.83 -8.89 -18.93
N LYS A 432 -36.35 -9.57 -17.90
CA LYS A 432 -35.67 -10.87 -17.98
C LYS A 432 -36.62 -11.96 -17.50
#